data_AF-A0A0S1SDE6-F1
#
_entry.id   AF-A0A0S1SDE6-F1
#
_cell.length_a   1.000
_cell.length_b   1.000
_cell.length_c   1.000
_cell.angle_alpha   90.00
_cell.angle_beta   90.00
_cell.angle_gamma   90.00
#
_symmetry.space_group_name_H-M   'P 1'
#
loop_
_entity.id
_entity.type
_entity.pdbx_description
1 polymer ?
#
loop_
_entity_poly.entity_id
_entity_poly.type
_entity_poly.pdbx_seq_one_letter_code
_entity_poly.pdbx_strand_id
1 'polypeptide(L)'
;MSNLSGQECEYEEYFRLTDLAKKEFSEQNFNGAKRNFQLAFAKTDIPLGHDLSYALVTANETKDNEWAEHVAEKLAKGGTPLRYFAKFKKKKWYNKFKSNFELHAKYYVDHFNIEMRNRFLEISQDDYEFTNKYHQWRERKIELTLQELIDGATKILTDFKDFNEKYGFPNEQHMGYNYVRHKNRIEPYHVDVIMIHSNQWGVLTYEDKIHDLVCTGGIHPSFEKSLKGIRGYGNSTGVEQEMQARYAKYRGTK
;
A
#
# COMPACT_ATOMS: atom_id res chain seq x y z
N MET A 1 31.56 -0.92 -24.05
CA MET A 1 30.49 0.08 -24.15
C MET A 1 29.17 -0.66 -24.04
N SER A 2 28.68 -0.83 -22.81
CA SER A 2 27.39 -1.46 -22.52
C SER A 2 26.28 -0.42 -22.67
N ASN A 3 25.38 -0.63 -23.64
CA ASN A 3 24.15 0.13 -23.76
C ASN A 3 23.31 -0.07 -22.49
N LEU A 4 23.35 0.93 -21.60
CA LEU A 4 22.33 1.14 -20.57
C LEU A 4 21.08 1.63 -21.28
N SER A 5 20.26 0.74 -21.83
CA SER A 5 18.87 1.07 -22.07
C SER A 5 18.24 1.30 -20.70
N GLY A 6 17.88 2.53 -20.38
CA GLY A 6 17.17 2.86 -19.14
C GLY A 6 16.00 1.91 -19.00
N GLN A 7 15.98 1.16 -17.90
CA GLN A 7 14.85 0.29 -17.56
C GLN A 7 13.61 1.19 -17.52
N GLU A 8 12.64 0.97 -18.42
CA GLU A 8 11.39 1.72 -18.40
C GLU A 8 10.72 1.53 -17.03
N CYS A 9 10.42 2.64 -16.36
CA CYS A 9 9.78 2.66 -15.06
C CYS A 9 8.31 2.26 -15.22
N GLU A 10 8.02 0.96 -15.16
CA GLU A 10 6.71 0.36 -15.46
C GLU A 10 5.53 1.12 -14.82
N TYR A 11 5.69 1.50 -13.55
CA TYR A 11 4.62 2.12 -12.79
C TYR A 11 4.56 3.65 -12.85
N GLU A 12 5.55 4.35 -13.43
CA GLU A 12 5.53 5.81 -13.48
C GLU A 12 4.36 6.34 -14.32
N GLU A 13 4.22 5.81 -15.54
CA GLU A 13 3.08 6.18 -16.40
C GLU A 13 1.77 5.59 -15.87
N TYR A 14 1.81 4.39 -15.29
CA TYR A 14 0.67 3.78 -14.62
C TYR A 14 0.07 4.73 -13.57
N PHE A 15 0.89 5.24 -12.64
CA PHE A 15 0.42 6.12 -11.57
C PHE A 15 -0.21 7.40 -12.13
N ARG A 16 0.46 8.05 -13.10
CA ARG A 16 -0.07 9.24 -13.78
C ARG A 16 -1.46 8.99 -14.38
N LEU A 17 -1.67 7.84 -15.04
CA LEU A 17 -2.94 7.48 -15.66
C LEU A 17 -4.01 7.14 -14.62
N THR A 18 -3.66 6.43 -13.55
CA THR A 18 -4.61 6.09 -12.48
C THR A 18 -5.04 7.31 -11.67
N ASP A 19 -4.15 8.28 -11.43
CA ASP A 19 -4.50 9.55 -10.77
C ASP A 19 -5.50 10.34 -11.61
N LEU A 20 -5.26 10.43 -12.92
CA LEU A 20 -6.21 11.06 -13.84
C LEU A 20 -7.56 10.32 -13.85
N ALA A 21 -7.55 8.99 -13.91
CA ALA A 21 -8.76 8.18 -13.89
C ALA A 21 -9.56 8.36 -12.59
N LYS A 22 -8.90 8.42 -11.44
CA LYS A 22 -9.54 8.68 -10.13
C LYS A 22 -10.12 10.08 -10.05
N LYS A 23 -9.43 11.08 -10.61
CA LYS A 23 -9.96 12.44 -10.72
C LYS A 23 -11.25 12.46 -11.54
N GLU A 24 -11.25 11.90 -12.74
CA GLU A 24 -12.45 11.81 -13.59
C GLU A 24 -13.57 11.00 -12.93
N PHE A 25 -13.23 9.92 -12.22
CA PHE A 25 -14.19 9.17 -11.43
C PHE A 25 -14.87 10.04 -10.38
N SER A 26 -14.10 10.86 -9.65
CA SER A 26 -14.63 11.77 -8.64
C SER A 26 -15.55 12.86 -9.23
N GLU A 27 -15.30 13.24 -10.48
CA GLU A 27 -16.11 14.17 -11.28
C GLU A 27 -17.28 13.47 -12.00
N GLN A 28 -17.51 12.17 -11.75
CA GLN A 28 -18.53 11.33 -12.40
C GLN A 28 -18.37 11.20 -13.93
N ASN A 29 -17.21 11.57 -14.47
CA ASN A 29 -16.85 11.32 -15.86
C ASN A 29 -16.38 9.87 -16.04
N PHE A 30 -17.30 8.92 -15.96
CA PHE A 30 -16.97 7.49 -15.98
C PHE A 30 -16.40 7.01 -17.34
N ASN A 31 -16.73 7.67 -18.45
CA ASN A 31 -16.14 7.33 -19.75
C ASN A 31 -14.67 7.74 -19.83
N GLY A 32 -14.33 8.93 -19.33
CA GLY A 32 -12.94 9.36 -19.18
C GLY A 32 -12.18 8.41 -18.26
N ALA A 33 -12.73 8.18 -17.06
CA ALA A 33 -12.11 7.31 -16.06
C ALA A 33 -11.84 5.91 -16.62
N LYS A 34 -12.79 5.33 -17.36
CA LYS A 34 -12.63 4.03 -18.02
C LYS A 34 -11.45 4.04 -18.97
N ARG A 35 -11.37 5.03 -19.86
CA ARG A 35 -10.28 5.14 -20.85
C ARG A 35 -8.93 5.20 -20.14
N ASN A 36 -8.81 6.00 -19.10
CA ASN A 36 -7.54 6.15 -18.37
C ASN A 36 -7.18 4.90 -17.55
N PHE A 37 -8.15 4.21 -16.92
CA PHE A 37 -7.89 2.91 -16.29
C PHE A 37 -7.44 1.86 -17.30
N GLN A 38 -8.07 1.78 -18.48
CA GLN A 38 -7.65 0.83 -19.52
C GLN A 38 -6.24 1.11 -20.03
N LEU A 39 -5.88 2.38 -20.23
CA LEU A 39 -4.52 2.78 -20.59
C LEU A 39 -3.52 2.44 -19.48
N ALA A 40 -3.87 2.71 -18.21
CA ALA A 40 -3.02 2.37 -17.07
C ALA A 40 -2.78 0.86 -16.99
N PHE A 41 -3.84 0.06 -17.09
CA PHE A 41 -3.76 -1.40 -16.94
C PHE A 41 -3.08 -2.10 -18.12
N ALA A 42 -2.76 -1.38 -19.19
CA ALA A 42 -1.91 -1.85 -20.29
C ALA A 42 -0.41 -1.65 -20.00
N LYS A 43 -0.05 -0.90 -18.94
CA LYS A 43 1.35 -0.65 -18.55
C LYS A 43 1.93 -1.72 -17.64
N THR A 44 1.07 -2.50 -16.98
CA THR A 44 1.49 -3.52 -16.01
C THR A 44 0.57 -4.73 -16.04
N ASP A 45 1.15 -5.91 -15.82
CA ASP A 45 0.39 -7.15 -15.65
C ASP A 45 -0.39 -7.19 -14.33
N ILE A 46 0.12 -6.48 -13.31
CA ILE A 46 -0.47 -6.44 -11.96
C ILE A 46 -0.88 -5.01 -11.61
N PRO A 47 -2.03 -4.52 -12.13
CA PRO A 47 -2.62 -3.29 -11.63
C PRO A 47 -2.90 -3.38 -10.14
N LEU A 48 -2.80 -2.23 -9.46
CA LEU A 48 -3.04 -2.16 -8.02
C LEU A 48 -4.52 -2.42 -7.70
N GLY A 49 -4.76 -3.16 -6.63
CA GLY A 49 -6.09 -3.62 -6.23
C GLY A 49 -7.04 -2.47 -5.92
N HIS A 50 -6.52 -1.40 -5.34
CA HIS A 50 -7.30 -0.20 -5.08
C HIS A 50 -7.79 0.44 -6.39
N ASP A 51 -6.96 0.50 -7.42
CA ASP A 51 -7.31 1.09 -8.73
C ASP A 51 -8.30 0.20 -9.49
N LEU A 52 -8.10 -1.12 -9.45
CA LEU A 52 -9.06 -2.09 -9.97
C LEU A 52 -10.43 -1.97 -9.28
N SER A 53 -10.46 -1.61 -7.99
CA SER A 53 -11.71 -1.40 -7.27
C SER A 53 -12.52 -0.22 -7.82
N TYR A 54 -11.85 0.87 -8.20
CA TYR A 54 -12.47 2.00 -8.92
C TYR A 54 -12.87 1.60 -10.33
N ALA A 55 -11.98 0.94 -11.07
CA ALA A 55 -12.24 0.49 -12.43
C ALA A 55 -13.47 -0.42 -12.52
N LEU A 56 -13.69 -1.30 -11.53
CA LEU A 56 -14.87 -2.17 -11.50
C LEU A 56 -16.16 -1.35 -11.35
N VAL A 57 -16.16 -0.32 -10.51
CA VAL A 57 -17.33 0.59 -10.40
C VAL A 57 -17.53 1.32 -11.71
N THR A 58 -16.48 1.90 -12.28
CA THR A 58 -16.50 2.60 -13.57
C THR A 58 -17.05 1.73 -14.71
N ALA A 59 -16.61 0.47 -14.80
CA ALA A 59 -17.09 -0.48 -15.80
C ALA A 59 -18.61 -0.72 -15.68
N ASN A 60 -19.08 -0.82 -14.43
CA ASN A 60 -20.50 -1.02 -14.15
C ASN A 60 -21.36 0.22 -14.43
N GLU A 61 -20.84 1.42 -14.20
CA GLU A 61 -21.51 2.69 -14.52
C GLU A 61 -21.58 2.93 -16.03
N THR A 62 -20.52 2.57 -16.76
CA THR A 62 -20.48 2.63 -18.24
C THR A 62 -21.16 1.43 -18.92
N LYS A 63 -21.73 0.50 -18.14
CA LYS A 63 -22.43 -0.72 -18.61
C LYS A 63 -21.57 -1.64 -19.48
N ASP A 64 -20.25 -1.57 -19.35
CA ASP A 64 -19.31 -2.46 -20.02
C ASP A 64 -19.16 -3.76 -19.21
N ASN A 65 -19.96 -4.76 -19.56
CA ASN A 65 -19.99 -6.02 -18.82
C ASN A 65 -18.73 -6.87 -19.05
N GLU A 66 -18.13 -6.81 -20.23
CA GLU A 66 -16.93 -7.57 -20.57
C GLU A 66 -15.74 -7.04 -19.77
N TRP A 67 -15.56 -5.72 -19.76
CA TRP A 67 -14.51 -5.11 -18.98
C TRP A 67 -14.75 -5.25 -17.47
N ALA A 68 -16.00 -5.16 -17.00
CA ALA A 68 -16.34 -5.41 -15.60
C ALA A 68 -15.99 -6.84 -15.16
N GLU A 69 -16.27 -7.84 -16.01
CA GLU A 69 -15.87 -9.23 -15.76
C GLU A 69 -14.34 -9.35 -15.66
N HIS A 70 -13.62 -8.81 -16.65
CA HIS A 70 -12.16 -8.85 -16.69
C HIS A 70 -11.51 -8.22 -15.45
N VAL A 71 -12.00 -7.05 -15.01
CA VAL A 71 -11.53 -6.40 -13.79
C VAL A 71 -11.85 -7.23 -12.55
N ALA A 72 -13.05 -7.84 -12.48
CA ALA A 72 -13.42 -8.71 -11.37
C ALA A 72 -12.53 -9.96 -11.28
N GLU A 73 -12.19 -10.56 -12.43
CA GLU A 73 -11.24 -11.68 -12.50
C GLU A 73 -9.86 -11.28 -11.99
N LYS A 74 -9.31 -10.13 -12.41
CA LYS A 74 -8.03 -9.62 -11.88
C LYS A 74 -8.08 -9.44 -10.37
N LEU A 75 -9.15 -8.82 -9.84
CA LEU A 75 -9.36 -8.66 -8.40
C LEU A 75 -9.39 -9.99 -7.65
N ALA A 76 -10.10 -10.99 -8.18
CA ALA A 76 -10.19 -12.32 -7.58
C ALA A 76 -8.84 -13.05 -7.61
N LYS A 77 -8.10 -12.97 -8.73
CA LYS A 77 -6.74 -13.53 -8.85
C LYS A 77 -5.74 -12.90 -7.88
N GLY A 78 -5.92 -11.62 -7.53
CA GLY A 78 -5.14 -10.98 -6.46
C GLY A 78 -5.68 -11.21 -5.05
N GLY A 79 -6.55 -12.19 -4.82
CA GLY A 79 -6.99 -12.59 -3.48
C GLY A 79 -8.24 -11.89 -2.94
N THR A 80 -8.96 -11.15 -3.78
CA THR A 80 -10.23 -10.53 -3.36
C THR A 80 -11.34 -11.61 -3.22
N PRO A 81 -11.98 -11.74 -2.04
CA PRO A 81 -12.95 -12.82 -1.82
C PRO A 81 -14.31 -12.54 -2.47
N LEU A 82 -15.07 -13.61 -2.78
CA LEU A 82 -16.37 -13.54 -3.44
C LEU A 82 -17.37 -12.57 -2.77
N ARG A 83 -17.27 -12.40 -1.44
CA ARG A 83 -18.10 -11.45 -0.67
C ARG A 83 -17.94 -9.99 -1.10
N TYR A 84 -16.77 -9.59 -1.58
CA TYR A 84 -16.54 -8.24 -2.11
C TYR A 84 -17.48 -7.96 -3.29
N PHE A 85 -17.68 -8.96 -4.15
CA PHE A 85 -18.49 -8.86 -5.36
C PHE A 85 -20.00 -8.99 -5.11
N ALA A 86 -20.44 -9.24 -3.88
CA ALA A 86 -21.85 -9.47 -3.57
C ALA A 86 -22.76 -8.30 -3.98
N LYS A 87 -22.23 -7.06 -3.99
CA LYS A 87 -22.96 -5.87 -4.46
C LYS A 87 -23.28 -5.88 -5.97
N PHE A 88 -22.60 -6.74 -6.75
CA PHE A 88 -22.77 -6.87 -8.19
C PHE A 88 -23.60 -8.09 -8.62
N LYS A 89 -24.25 -8.80 -7.68
CA LYS A 89 -25.03 -10.02 -7.96
C LYS A 89 -26.06 -9.90 -9.10
N LYS A 90 -26.58 -8.70 -9.35
CA LYS A 90 -27.57 -8.42 -10.40
C LYS A 90 -26.94 -8.05 -11.76
N LYS A 91 -25.61 -7.95 -11.85
CA LYS A 91 -24.91 -7.56 -13.08
C LYS A 91 -24.75 -8.78 -13.99
N LYS A 92 -24.81 -8.56 -15.32
CA LYS A 92 -24.84 -9.66 -16.31
C LYS A 92 -23.61 -10.56 -16.24
N TRP A 93 -22.44 -9.98 -15.97
CA TRP A 93 -21.17 -10.70 -15.86
C TRP A 93 -21.05 -11.58 -14.61
N TYR A 94 -21.80 -11.29 -13.54
CA TYR A 94 -21.55 -11.86 -12.22
C TYR A 94 -21.70 -13.38 -12.16
N ASN A 95 -22.70 -13.95 -12.86
CA ASN A 95 -22.94 -15.40 -12.78
C ASN A 95 -21.79 -16.21 -13.40
N LYS A 96 -21.24 -15.74 -14.52
CA LYS A 96 -20.08 -16.36 -15.18
C LYS A 96 -18.81 -16.20 -14.35
N PHE A 97 -18.56 -15.01 -13.83
CA PHE A 97 -17.48 -14.77 -12.88
C PHE A 97 -17.57 -15.69 -11.65
N LYS A 98 -18.77 -15.82 -11.06
CA LYS A 98 -18.99 -16.63 -9.85
C LYS A 98 -18.73 -18.12 -10.12
N SER A 99 -19.14 -18.65 -11.27
CA SER A 99 -18.90 -20.07 -11.60
C SER A 99 -17.41 -20.40 -11.73
N ASN A 100 -16.59 -19.42 -12.09
CA ASN A 100 -15.14 -19.57 -12.25
C ASN A 100 -14.34 -19.11 -11.01
N PHE A 101 -15.02 -18.67 -9.94
CA PHE A 101 -14.35 -18.01 -8.82
C PHE A 101 -13.27 -18.88 -8.15
N GLU A 102 -13.53 -20.19 -7.97
CA GLU A 102 -12.57 -21.11 -7.35
C GLU A 102 -11.25 -21.20 -8.14
N LEU A 103 -11.30 -21.10 -9.47
CA LEU A 103 -10.10 -21.06 -10.31
C LEU A 103 -9.28 -19.79 -10.06
N HIS A 104 -9.96 -18.64 -9.92
CA HIS A 104 -9.30 -17.38 -9.63
C HIS A 104 -8.72 -17.34 -8.21
N ALA A 105 -9.44 -17.91 -7.23
CA ALA A 105 -8.96 -18.04 -5.86
C ALA A 105 -7.75 -18.98 -5.77
N LYS A 106 -7.74 -20.07 -6.54
CA LYS A 106 -6.58 -20.97 -6.65
C LYS A 106 -5.35 -20.23 -7.22
N TYR A 107 -5.53 -19.40 -8.25
CA TYR A 107 -4.44 -18.59 -8.80
C TYR A 107 -3.76 -17.76 -7.71
N TYR A 108 -4.54 -17.12 -6.82
CA TYR A 108 -4.00 -16.33 -5.72
C TYR A 108 -3.07 -17.15 -4.83
N VAL A 109 -3.51 -18.34 -4.41
CA VAL A 109 -2.74 -19.25 -3.54
C VAL A 109 -1.46 -19.73 -4.21
N ASP A 110 -1.53 -20.00 -5.52
CA ASP A 110 -0.41 -20.59 -6.27
C ASP A 110 0.66 -19.55 -6.67
N HIS A 111 0.32 -18.24 -6.73
CA HIS A 111 1.20 -17.20 -7.30
C HIS A 111 1.60 -16.08 -6.33
N PHE A 112 0.94 -15.94 -5.18
CA PHE A 112 1.25 -14.89 -4.22
C PHE A 112 1.73 -15.45 -2.88
N ASN A 113 2.57 -14.68 -2.20
CA ASN A 113 3.11 -15.02 -0.90
C ASN A 113 2.17 -14.56 0.22
N ILE A 114 1.25 -15.45 0.62
CA ILE A 114 0.28 -15.21 1.68
C ILE A 114 0.97 -15.00 3.05
N GLU A 115 2.07 -15.69 3.31
CA GLU A 115 2.85 -15.53 4.55
C GLU A 115 3.44 -14.12 4.64
N MET A 116 4.06 -13.64 3.55
CA MET A 116 4.56 -12.28 3.42
C MET A 116 3.45 -11.26 3.65
N ARG A 117 2.28 -11.44 3.01
CA ARG A 117 1.13 -10.56 3.22
C ARG A 117 0.72 -10.49 4.69
N ASN A 118 0.53 -11.64 5.33
CA ASN A 118 0.06 -11.70 6.71
C ASN A 118 1.09 -11.08 7.66
N ARG A 119 2.38 -11.37 7.47
CA ARG A 119 3.44 -10.79 8.29
C ARG A 119 3.52 -9.27 8.13
N PHE A 120 3.37 -8.75 6.91
CA PHE A 120 3.34 -7.30 6.70
C PHE A 120 2.14 -6.62 7.40
N LEU A 121 0.96 -7.26 7.39
CA LEU A 121 -0.22 -6.75 8.08
C LEU A 121 -0.06 -6.75 9.60
N GLU A 122 0.64 -7.73 10.17
CA GLU A 122 1.00 -7.74 11.60
C GLU A 122 1.90 -6.54 11.95
N ILE A 123 2.96 -6.31 11.18
CA ILE A 123 3.88 -5.19 11.39
C ILE A 123 3.13 -3.85 11.27
N SER A 124 2.24 -3.74 10.27
CA SER A 124 1.42 -2.54 10.07
C SER A 124 0.49 -2.27 11.26
N GLN A 125 -0.04 -3.33 11.88
CA GLN A 125 -0.90 -3.22 13.05
C GLN A 125 -0.10 -2.81 14.30
N ASP A 126 1.08 -3.42 14.51
CA ASP A 126 1.98 -3.04 15.60
C ASP A 126 2.43 -1.58 15.49
N ASP A 127 2.77 -1.14 14.27
CA ASP A 127 3.10 0.26 13.96
C ASP A 127 1.95 1.22 14.29
N TYR A 128 0.73 0.88 13.87
CA TYR A 128 -0.46 1.65 14.17
C TYR A 128 -0.70 1.77 15.69
N GLU A 129 -0.61 0.66 16.42
CA GLU A 129 -0.85 0.63 17.86
C GLU A 129 0.18 1.45 18.63
N PHE A 130 1.47 1.29 18.28
CA PHE A 130 2.53 2.07 18.89
C PHE A 130 2.40 3.56 18.57
N THR A 131 2.15 3.91 17.31
CA THR A 131 2.00 5.32 16.89
C THR A 131 0.82 5.98 17.59
N ASN A 132 -0.30 5.26 17.78
CA ASN A 132 -1.43 5.76 18.54
C ASN A 132 -1.07 6.00 20.03
N LYS A 133 -0.37 5.06 20.67
CA LYS A 133 0.15 5.24 22.04
C LYS A 133 1.11 6.42 22.12
N TYR A 134 2.03 6.56 21.17
CA TYR A 134 2.95 7.69 21.07
C TYR A 134 2.18 9.03 20.95
N HIS A 135 1.13 9.10 20.13
CA HIS A 135 0.30 10.30 20.03
C HIS A 135 -0.42 10.64 21.33
N GLN A 136 -1.01 9.64 22.00
CA GLN A 136 -1.65 9.83 23.30
C GLN A 136 -0.66 10.28 24.38
N TRP A 137 0.55 9.71 24.39
CA TRP A 137 1.64 10.14 25.25
C TRP A 137 2.04 11.59 24.95
N ARG A 138 2.24 11.95 23.68
CA ARG A 138 2.54 13.32 23.26
C ARG A 138 1.47 14.31 23.75
N GLU A 139 0.20 13.91 23.71
CA GLU A 139 -0.96 14.68 24.16
C GLU A 139 -1.20 14.64 25.67
N ARG A 140 -0.32 14.00 26.46
CA ARG A 140 -0.44 13.85 27.92
C ARG A 140 -1.72 13.12 28.38
N LYS A 141 -2.27 12.27 27.52
CA LYS A 141 -3.42 11.41 27.85
C LYS A 141 -3.01 10.13 28.57
N ILE A 142 -1.81 9.65 28.28
CA ILE A 142 -1.17 8.51 28.95
C ILE A 142 0.28 8.85 29.28
N GLU A 143 0.88 8.07 30.16
CA GLU A 143 2.32 8.10 30.42
C GLU A 143 2.99 6.86 29.85
N LEU A 144 4.17 7.08 29.27
CA LEU A 144 5.09 6.08 28.77
C LEU A 144 6.48 6.53 29.22
N THR A 145 7.27 5.59 29.72
CA THR A 145 8.68 5.80 30.02
C THR A 145 9.47 6.01 28.72
N LEU A 146 10.64 6.64 28.84
CA LEU A 146 11.57 6.74 27.71
C LEU A 146 11.91 5.36 27.13
N GLN A 147 12.11 4.36 27.99
CA GLN A 147 12.43 3.00 27.53
C GLN A 147 11.29 2.38 26.73
N GLU A 148 10.03 2.53 27.15
CA GLU A 148 8.87 2.04 26.40
C GLU A 148 8.75 2.68 25.01
N LEU A 149 9.13 3.95 24.86
CA LEU A 149 9.17 4.62 23.56
C LEU A 149 10.30 4.08 22.67
N ILE A 150 11.49 3.85 23.25
CA ILE A 150 12.63 3.28 22.54
C ILE A 150 12.32 1.85 22.08
N ASP A 151 11.83 1.01 22.99
CA ASP A 151 11.52 -0.39 22.72
C ASP A 151 10.43 -0.53 21.66
N GLY A 152 9.37 0.28 21.74
CA GLY A 152 8.27 0.25 20.77
C GLY A 152 8.73 0.59 19.34
N ALA A 153 9.48 1.67 19.17
CA ALA A 153 10.01 2.05 17.86
C ALA A 153 11.07 1.06 17.34
N THR A 154 11.96 0.59 18.22
CA THR A 154 13.01 -0.39 17.87
C THR A 154 12.40 -1.71 17.39
N LYS A 155 11.34 -2.17 18.05
CA LYS A 155 10.63 -3.39 17.64
C LYS A 155 10.11 -3.28 16.21
N ILE A 156 9.38 -2.20 15.88
CA ILE A 156 8.80 -2.02 14.54
C ILE A 156 9.89 -1.95 13.47
N LEU A 157 10.96 -1.20 13.74
CA LEU A 157 12.10 -1.08 12.82
C LEU A 157 12.82 -2.41 12.59
N THR A 158 13.01 -3.19 13.66
CA THR A 158 13.64 -4.51 13.58
C THR A 158 12.74 -5.48 12.81
N ASP A 159 11.45 -5.55 13.17
CA ASP A 159 10.49 -6.41 12.49
C ASP A 159 10.38 -6.07 10.99
N PHE A 160 10.36 -4.79 10.64
CA PHE A 160 10.33 -4.36 9.23
C PHE A 160 11.64 -4.65 8.51
N LYS A 161 12.79 -4.49 9.17
CA LYS A 161 14.08 -4.87 8.60
C LYS A 161 14.13 -6.37 8.33
N ASP A 162 13.81 -7.20 9.32
CA ASP A 162 13.82 -8.66 9.22
C ASP A 162 12.83 -9.15 8.15
N PHE A 163 11.67 -8.49 8.04
CA PHE A 163 10.71 -8.73 6.97
C PHE A 163 11.35 -8.51 5.59
N ASN A 164 12.03 -7.38 5.39
CA ASN A 164 12.64 -7.05 4.11
C ASN A 164 13.83 -7.95 3.78
N GLU A 165 14.61 -8.37 4.78
CA GLU A 165 15.69 -9.34 4.59
C GLU A 165 15.15 -10.71 4.16
N LYS A 166 13.99 -11.14 4.68
CA LYS A 166 13.37 -12.42 4.35
C LYS A 166 12.61 -12.40 3.01
N TYR A 167 11.84 -11.35 2.74
CA TYR A 167 10.87 -11.33 1.64
C TYR A 167 11.14 -10.28 0.56
N GLY A 168 12.03 -9.31 0.81
CA GLY A 168 12.14 -8.11 0.00
C GLY A 168 11.06 -7.06 0.31
N PHE A 169 11.03 -5.99 -0.50
CA PHE A 169 10.13 -4.86 -0.27
C PHE A 169 8.66 -5.24 -0.44
N PRO A 170 7.76 -4.88 0.50
CA PRO A 170 6.35 -5.23 0.41
C PRO A 170 5.67 -4.50 -0.74
N ASN A 171 5.04 -5.27 -1.63
CA ASN A 171 4.26 -4.74 -2.74
C ASN A 171 3.18 -5.74 -3.18
N GLU A 172 2.19 -5.26 -3.93
CA GLU A 172 1.04 -6.08 -4.36
C GLU A 172 1.41 -7.15 -5.38
N GLN A 173 2.53 -7.01 -6.10
CA GLN A 173 2.99 -8.03 -7.06
C GLN A 173 3.32 -9.35 -6.37
N HIS A 174 3.80 -9.30 -5.13
CA HIS A 174 4.15 -10.50 -4.35
C HIS A 174 3.08 -10.87 -3.34
N MET A 175 2.36 -9.89 -2.79
CA MET A 175 1.42 -10.11 -1.68
C MET A 175 -0.05 -10.27 -2.12
N GLY A 176 -0.39 -9.85 -3.34
CA GLY A 176 -1.77 -9.68 -3.77
C GLY A 176 -2.45 -8.54 -3.01
N TYR A 177 -3.76 -8.37 -3.19
CA TYR A 177 -4.49 -7.17 -2.78
C TYR A 177 -4.89 -7.14 -1.31
N ASN A 178 -4.82 -5.96 -0.71
CA ASN A 178 -5.23 -5.77 0.69
C ASN A 178 -6.76 -5.65 0.82
N TYR A 179 -7.45 -6.79 0.85
CA TYR A 179 -8.87 -6.83 1.17
C TYR A 179 -9.13 -6.67 2.67
N VAL A 180 -9.85 -5.61 3.05
CA VAL A 180 -10.23 -5.30 4.43
C VAL A 180 -11.66 -5.78 4.71
N ARG A 181 -11.75 -6.92 5.42
CA ARG A 181 -13.00 -7.67 5.64
C ARG A 181 -14.13 -6.85 6.25
N HIS A 182 -13.87 -6.09 7.30
CA HIS A 182 -14.93 -5.37 8.03
C HIS A 182 -15.52 -4.21 7.22
N LYS A 183 -14.74 -3.60 6.32
CA LYS A 183 -15.21 -2.53 5.42
C LYS A 183 -15.68 -3.05 4.06
N ASN A 184 -15.47 -4.34 3.78
CA ASN A 184 -15.70 -4.97 2.49
C ASN A 184 -15.09 -4.17 1.31
N ARG A 185 -13.86 -3.68 1.49
CA ARG A 185 -13.17 -2.81 0.53
C ARG A 185 -11.72 -3.25 0.32
N ILE A 186 -11.15 -2.82 -0.79
CA ILE A 186 -9.73 -2.99 -1.09
C ILE A 186 -9.05 -1.67 -0.76
N GLU A 187 -8.06 -1.73 0.12
CA GLU A 187 -7.24 -0.59 0.53
C GLU A 187 -5.83 -0.75 -0.06
N PRO A 188 -5.04 0.31 -0.19
CA PRO A 188 -3.61 0.18 -0.39
C PRO A 188 -2.94 -0.50 0.82
N TYR A 189 -1.74 -1.05 0.63
CA TYR A 189 -0.82 -1.27 1.74
C TYR A 189 -0.11 0.05 2.06
N HIS A 190 -0.17 0.48 3.31
CA HIS A 190 0.43 1.75 3.76
C HIS A 190 1.92 1.58 4.10
N VAL A 191 2.70 1.05 3.15
CA VAL A 191 4.15 0.85 3.31
C VAL A 191 4.87 2.19 3.52
N ASP A 192 4.40 3.22 2.82
CA ASP A 192 4.87 4.60 2.93
C ASP A 192 4.79 5.12 4.37
N VAL A 193 3.75 4.74 5.13
CA VAL A 193 3.56 5.18 6.52
C VAL A 193 4.65 4.60 7.42
N ILE A 194 4.96 3.31 7.30
CA ILE A 194 6.04 2.66 8.06
C ILE A 194 7.39 3.31 7.73
N MET A 195 7.64 3.62 6.46
CA MET A 195 8.87 4.32 6.04
C MET A 195 8.94 5.74 6.62
N ILE A 196 7.82 6.48 6.61
CA ILE A 196 7.72 7.81 7.23
C ILE A 196 8.03 7.72 8.72
N HIS A 197 7.42 6.77 9.44
CA HIS A 197 7.68 6.58 10.87
C HIS A 197 9.13 6.21 11.14
N SER A 198 9.71 5.32 10.33
CA SER A 198 11.13 4.94 10.42
C SER A 198 12.04 6.17 10.34
N ASN A 199 11.83 7.02 9.32
CA ASN A 199 12.59 8.25 9.13
C ASN A 199 12.37 9.24 10.29
N GLN A 200 11.15 9.33 10.82
CA GLN A 200 10.82 10.16 11.99
C GLN A 200 11.44 9.66 13.28
N TRP A 201 11.62 8.34 13.44
CA TRP A 201 12.33 7.71 14.55
C TRP A 201 13.84 7.67 14.35
N GLY A 202 14.31 8.31 13.28
CA GLY A 202 15.71 8.58 13.04
C GLY A 202 16.47 7.46 12.35
N VAL A 203 15.76 6.54 11.68
CA VAL A 203 16.35 5.50 10.84
C VAL A 203 15.92 5.71 9.40
N LEU A 204 16.85 6.15 8.56
CA LEU A 204 16.59 6.33 7.13
C LEU A 204 16.54 4.97 6.44
N THR A 205 15.40 4.67 5.83
CA THR A 205 15.20 3.43 5.07
C THR A 205 15.02 3.77 3.59
N TYR A 206 15.70 3.01 2.73
CA TYR A 206 15.57 3.06 1.26
C TYR A 206 15.88 4.41 0.59
N GLU A 207 16.61 5.35 1.20
CA GLU A 207 16.84 6.71 0.67
C GLU A 207 17.29 6.72 -0.81
N ASP A 208 18.24 5.87 -1.16
CA ASP A 208 18.79 5.76 -2.53
C ASP A 208 17.96 4.86 -3.47
N LYS A 209 16.92 4.19 -2.94
CA LYS A 209 16.11 3.20 -3.66
C LYS A 209 14.66 3.64 -3.88
N ILE A 210 14.26 4.83 -3.39
CA ILE A 210 12.86 5.29 -3.50
C ILE A 210 12.37 5.27 -4.95
N HIS A 211 13.21 5.69 -5.90
CA HIS A 211 12.84 5.68 -7.32
C HIS A 211 12.59 4.26 -7.84
N ASP A 212 13.46 3.31 -7.50
CA ASP A 212 13.29 1.91 -7.89
C ASP A 212 11.98 1.33 -7.34
N LEU A 213 11.63 1.68 -6.09
CA LEU A 213 10.39 1.26 -5.45
C LEU A 213 9.14 1.85 -6.13
N VAL A 214 9.26 3.06 -6.67
CA VAL A 214 8.21 3.66 -7.51
C VAL A 214 8.09 2.86 -8.81
N CYS A 215 9.21 2.51 -9.46
CA CYS A 215 9.19 1.79 -10.72
C CYS A 215 8.62 0.38 -10.63
N THR A 216 8.68 -0.26 -9.46
CA THR A 216 8.05 -1.56 -9.20
C THR A 216 6.65 -1.46 -8.59
N GLY A 217 6.05 -0.26 -8.54
CA GLY A 217 4.71 -0.07 -7.99
C GLY A 217 4.60 -0.25 -6.47
N GLY A 218 5.73 -0.27 -5.76
CA GLY A 218 5.77 -0.42 -4.31
C GLY A 218 5.36 0.85 -3.56
N ILE A 219 5.59 2.03 -4.16
CA ILE A 219 5.25 3.32 -3.57
C ILE A 219 4.74 4.26 -4.67
N HIS A 220 3.76 5.10 -4.32
CA HIS A 220 3.29 6.16 -5.22
C HIS A 220 4.35 7.29 -5.36
N PRO A 221 4.60 7.83 -6.57
CA PRO A 221 5.59 8.89 -6.81
C PRO A 221 5.41 10.14 -5.93
N SER A 222 4.18 10.44 -5.52
CA SER A 222 3.89 11.58 -4.64
C SER A 222 4.57 11.50 -3.27
N PHE A 223 4.97 10.30 -2.82
CA PHE A 223 5.69 10.12 -1.56
C PHE A 223 7.19 10.35 -1.69
N GLU A 224 7.76 10.42 -2.89
CA GLU A 224 9.21 10.53 -3.08
C GLU A 224 9.79 11.75 -2.38
N LYS A 225 9.18 12.93 -2.60
CA LYS A 225 9.60 14.17 -1.95
C LYS A 225 9.46 14.10 -0.43
N SER A 226 8.37 13.53 0.06
CA SER A 226 8.09 13.41 1.50
C SER A 226 9.10 12.48 2.17
N LEU A 227 9.37 11.31 1.60
CA LEU A 227 10.34 10.35 2.14
C LEU A 227 11.77 10.89 2.12
N LYS A 228 12.14 11.65 1.07
CA LYS A 228 13.43 12.35 1.00
C LYS A 228 13.55 13.51 1.99
N GLY A 229 12.46 14.16 2.38
CA GLY A 229 12.47 15.34 3.25
C GLY A 229 12.18 15.10 4.73
N ILE A 230 11.43 14.05 5.07
CA ILE A 230 11.03 13.78 6.46
C ILE A 230 12.23 13.24 7.24
N ARG A 231 12.55 13.90 8.36
CA ARG A 231 13.62 13.53 9.29
C ARG A 231 13.10 13.64 10.73
N GLY A 232 13.67 12.85 11.63
CA GLY A 232 13.49 13.01 13.08
C GLY A 232 14.14 14.30 13.63
N TYR A 233 13.81 14.66 14.87
CA TYR A 233 14.40 15.78 15.62
C TYR A 233 15.92 15.70 15.74
N GLY A 234 16.47 14.49 15.84
CA GLY A 234 17.90 14.22 15.93
C GLY A 234 18.60 14.12 14.58
N ASN A 235 17.97 14.54 13.47
CA ASN A 235 18.52 14.44 12.11
C ASN A 235 18.92 12.99 11.71
N SER A 236 18.13 12.01 12.13
CA SER A 236 18.35 10.58 11.85
C SER A 236 19.60 9.97 12.47
N THR A 237 19.80 10.24 13.76
CA THR A 237 20.92 9.73 14.55
C THR A 237 20.66 8.39 15.24
N GLY A 238 19.48 7.78 15.01
CA GLY A 238 19.05 6.53 15.65
C GLY A 238 17.86 6.72 16.60
N VAL A 239 17.21 5.59 16.90
CA VAL A 239 15.97 5.54 17.71
C VAL A 239 16.16 6.11 19.10
N GLU A 240 17.26 5.75 19.77
CA GLU A 240 17.51 6.17 21.15
C GLU A 240 17.65 7.71 21.25
N GLN A 241 18.49 8.30 20.40
CA GLN A 241 18.72 9.74 20.36
C GLN A 241 17.43 10.50 20.01
N GLU A 242 16.66 9.97 19.06
CA GLU A 242 15.40 10.56 18.64
C GLU A 242 14.35 10.55 19.76
N MET A 243 14.22 9.41 20.47
CA MET A 243 13.28 9.29 21.57
C MET A 243 13.71 10.13 22.78
N GLN A 244 15.00 10.24 23.07
CA GLN A 244 15.52 11.15 24.09
C GLN A 244 15.14 12.61 23.77
N ALA A 245 15.36 13.05 22.53
CA ALA A 245 15.00 14.41 22.09
C ALA A 245 13.49 14.67 22.20
N ARG A 246 12.66 13.71 21.78
CA ARG A 246 11.19 13.81 21.91
C ARG A 246 10.75 13.84 23.37
N TYR A 247 11.33 12.99 24.20
CA TYR A 247 11.00 12.93 25.63
C TYR A 247 11.33 14.25 26.32
N ALA A 248 12.54 14.79 26.10
CA ALA A 248 12.93 16.11 26.60
C ALA A 248 11.98 17.22 26.09
N LYS A 249 11.56 17.17 24.83
CA LYS A 249 10.64 18.17 24.27
C LYS A 249 9.24 18.16 24.91
N TYR A 250 8.64 16.99 25.12
CA TYR A 250 7.24 16.87 25.53
C TYR A 250 7.05 16.68 27.04
N ARG A 251 8.09 16.17 27.73
CA ARG A 251 8.09 15.87 29.17
C ARG A 251 9.22 16.55 29.94
N GLY A 252 10.23 17.11 29.27
CA GLY A 252 11.21 17.95 29.95
C GLY A 252 10.53 19.16 30.58
N THR A 253 10.82 19.39 31.85
CA THR A 253 10.58 20.69 32.50
C THR A 253 11.45 21.73 31.81
N LYS A 254 10.83 22.82 31.33
CA LYS A 254 11.57 24.05 31.05
C LYS A 254 12.11 24.62 32.35
#